data_AF-A0A2M7X709-F1
#
_entry.id   AF-A0A2M7X709-F1
#
_cell.length_a   1.000
_cell.length_b   1.000
_cell.length_c   1.000
_cell.angle_alpha   90.00
_cell.angle_beta   90.00
_cell.angle_gamma   90.00
#
_symmetry.space_group_name_H-M   'P 1'
#
loop_
_entity.id
_entity.type
_entity.pdbx_description
1 polymer ?
#
loop_
_entity_poly.entity_id
_entity_poly.type
_entity_poly.pdbx_seq_one_letter_code
_entity_poly.pdbx_strand_id
1 'polypeptide(L)'
;MTIAVYADWAELPHPLRLGWLHALRGAGREVFEFEFDVAALAHPGLTGLPLDPRLGRYPGRQHPPQGYETFGVFADASPDHWGRLLMQRRLEREQRAGHAPKQARLFESDYLLGVHDAFRAGALRFRLNDTGAFLDNRHDVAAPPFVQLRELESASLALERDEDNTAKAGDDWLRLLIAPGGSLGGARPKASVVDPDGHLWIAKFPSVRDEYDVGGWELVVQTLARGCGLRVPESLARRFANPHHSF
;
A
#
# COMPACT_ATOMS: atom_id res chain seq x y z
N MET A 1 6.99 -8.28 -17.87
CA MET A 1 5.70 -7.55 -17.84
C MET A 1 5.98 -6.06 -17.87
N THR A 2 5.12 -5.26 -18.49
CA THR A 2 5.37 -3.83 -18.67
C THR A 2 4.24 -3.01 -18.02
N ILE A 3 4.60 -2.06 -17.18
CA ILE A 3 3.69 -1.26 -16.37
C ILE A 3 3.96 0.21 -16.70
N ALA A 4 2.94 0.94 -17.15
CA ALA A 4 3.04 2.38 -17.33
C ALA A 4 2.91 3.07 -15.97
N VAL A 5 3.82 3.99 -15.68
CA VAL A 5 3.86 4.76 -14.43
C VAL A 5 3.43 6.19 -14.74
N TYR A 6 2.49 6.69 -13.96
CA TYR A 6 1.94 8.04 -14.09
C TYR A 6 2.15 8.86 -12.81
N ALA A 7 2.41 10.15 -12.97
CA ALA A 7 2.28 11.15 -11.93
C ALA A 7 0.89 11.78 -11.99
N ASP A 8 0.20 11.84 -10.86
CA ASP A 8 -1.10 12.50 -10.73
C ASP A 8 -1.07 13.45 -9.53
N TRP A 9 -0.36 14.57 -9.73
CA TRP A 9 -0.03 15.53 -8.67
C TRP A 9 -0.97 16.72 -8.74
N ALA A 10 -1.18 17.41 -7.61
CA ALA A 10 -2.07 18.58 -7.56
C ALA A 10 -1.65 19.70 -8.52
N GLU A 11 -0.36 19.81 -8.82
CA GLU A 11 0.22 20.79 -9.72
C GLU A 11 0.12 20.40 -11.20
N LEU A 12 -0.25 19.15 -11.51
CA LEU A 12 -0.43 18.65 -12.86
C LEU A 12 -1.91 18.73 -13.26
N PRO A 13 -2.24 19.24 -14.46
CA PRO A 13 -3.63 19.40 -14.86
C PRO A 13 -4.34 18.06 -15.13
N HIS A 14 -3.57 17.03 -15.49
CA HIS A 14 -4.02 15.67 -15.76
C HIS A 14 -2.88 14.68 -15.43
N PRO A 15 -3.18 13.39 -15.22
CA PRO A 15 -2.15 12.37 -15.05
C PRO A 15 -1.14 12.38 -16.20
N LEU A 16 0.15 12.50 -15.88
CA LEU A 16 1.26 12.54 -16.82
C LEU A 16 2.03 11.23 -16.76
N ARG A 17 2.18 10.52 -17.89
CA ARG A 17 2.99 9.30 -17.94
C ARG A 17 4.47 9.67 -17.74
N LEU A 18 5.07 9.13 -16.69
CA LEU A 18 6.49 9.30 -16.37
C LEU A 18 7.37 8.39 -17.22
N GLY A 19 6.87 7.19 -17.53
CA GLY A 19 7.60 6.20 -18.29
C GLY A 19 7.11 4.78 -18.02
N TRP A 20 8.02 3.82 -18.20
CA TRP A 20 7.74 2.40 -18.16
C TRP A 20 8.55 1.70 -17.09
N LEU A 21 7.85 0.94 -16.26
CA LEU A 21 8.41 -0.01 -15.32
C LEU A 21 8.33 -1.41 -15.92
N HIS A 22 9.48 -2.04 -16.12
CA HIS A 22 9.58 -3.39 -16.67
C HIS A 22 9.87 -4.37 -15.54
N ALA A 23 8.93 -5.26 -15.29
CA ALA A 23 9.08 -6.35 -14.33
C ALA A 23 9.66 -7.58 -15.02
N LEU A 24 10.93 -7.89 -14.72
CA LEU A 24 11.69 -8.99 -15.28
C LEU A 24 11.79 -10.14 -14.28
N ARG A 25 11.17 -11.27 -14.61
CA ARG A 25 11.19 -12.48 -13.76
C ARG A 25 12.34 -13.39 -14.19
N GLY A 26 13.12 -13.87 -13.24
CA GLY A 26 14.20 -14.83 -13.49
C GLY A 26 14.66 -15.53 -12.22
N ALA A 27 14.95 -16.84 -12.32
CA ALA A 27 15.57 -17.64 -11.25
C ALA A 27 14.97 -17.47 -9.84
N GLY A 28 13.64 -17.36 -9.71
CA GLY A 28 13.04 -17.22 -8.39
C GLY A 28 12.63 -15.81 -7.99
N ARG A 29 13.16 -14.78 -8.67
CA ARG A 29 13.04 -13.37 -8.29
C ARG A 29 12.43 -12.54 -9.41
N GLU A 30 12.04 -11.32 -9.07
CA GLU A 30 11.63 -10.30 -10.03
C GLU A 30 12.46 -9.04 -9.79
N VAL A 31 12.98 -8.44 -10.85
CA VAL A 31 13.73 -7.18 -10.80
C VAL A 31 12.99 -6.17 -11.66
N PHE A 32 12.88 -4.95 -11.16
CA PHE A 32 12.32 -3.83 -11.90
C PHE A 32 13.40 -3.06 -12.64
N GLU A 33 13.08 -2.65 -13.85
CA GLU A 33 13.84 -1.66 -14.61
C GLU A 33 12.91 -0.50 -14.95
N PHE A 34 13.41 0.72 -14.87
CA PHE A 34 12.60 1.90 -15.19
C PHE A 34 13.21 2.67 -16.36
N GLU A 35 12.35 3.13 -17.25
CA GLU A 35 12.71 3.96 -18.40
C GLU A 35 11.77 5.16 -18.47
N PHE A 36 12.33 6.36 -18.38
CA PHE A 36 11.54 7.59 -18.51
C PHE A 36 11.07 7.82 -19.94
N ASP A 37 9.86 8.36 -20.08
CA ASP A 37 9.44 8.98 -21.35
C ASP A 37 10.18 10.29 -21.59
N VAL A 38 10.59 10.52 -22.84
CA VAL A 38 11.25 11.78 -23.26
C VAL A 38 10.36 12.99 -22.96
N ALA A 39 9.04 12.84 -23.15
CA ALA A 39 8.07 13.89 -22.83
C ALA A 39 8.05 14.24 -21.33
N ALA A 40 8.17 13.25 -20.45
CA ALA A 40 8.23 13.48 -19.00
C ALA A 40 9.53 14.18 -18.59
N LEU A 41 10.67 13.78 -19.16
CA LEU A 41 11.96 14.41 -18.89
C LEU A 41 11.98 15.89 -19.29
N ALA A 42 11.31 16.24 -20.39
CA ALA A 42 11.18 17.61 -20.89
C ALA A 42 10.03 18.41 -20.23
N HIS A 43 9.19 17.79 -19.40
CA HIS A 43 8.03 18.45 -18.84
C HIS A 43 8.44 19.52 -17.81
N PRO A 44 8.01 20.79 -17.94
CA PRO A 44 8.41 21.87 -17.04
C PRO A 44 8.05 21.59 -15.57
N GLY A 45 6.85 21.05 -15.33
CA GLY A 45 6.38 20.69 -13.98
C GLY A 45 7.15 19.54 -13.32
N LEU A 46 7.94 18.79 -14.09
CA LEU A 46 8.81 17.74 -13.55
C LEU A 46 10.26 18.18 -13.46
N THR A 47 10.64 19.30 -14.08
CA THR A 47 12.05 19.72 -14.18
C THR A 47 12.60 20.05 -12.79
N GLY A 48 13.74 19.45 -12.43
CA GLY A 48 14.38 19.67 -11.13
C GLY A 48 13.78 18.90 -9.96
N LEU A 49 12.73 18.09 -10.17
CA LEU A 49 12.13 17.26 -9.13
C LEU A 49 12.66 15.81 -9.23
N PRO A 50 13.59 15.37 -8.36
CA PRO A 50 14.03 13.99 -8.34
C PRO A 50 12.93 13.08 -7.79
N LEU A 51 12.55 12.03 -8.54
CA LEU A 51 11.56 11.05 -8.07
C LEU A 51 12.13 10.10 -7.02
N ASP A 52 13.37 9.68 -7.22
CA ASP A 52 14.11 8.80 -6.32
C ASP A 52 15.58 9.22 -6.38
N PRO A 53 16.30 9.31 -5.24
CA PRO A 53 17.73 9.61 -5.23
C PRO A 53 18.60 8.66 -6.08
N ARG A 54 18.11 7.43 -6.32
CA ARG A 54 18.78 6.36 -7.05
C ARG A 54 18.30 6.24 -8.50
N LEU A 55 17.37 7.10 -8.93
CA LEU A 55 16.83 7.10 -10.28
C LEU A 55 17.27 8.38 -11.01
N GLY A 56 18.13 8.21 -12.03
CA GLY A 56 18.65 9.31 -12.82
C GLY A 56 17.63 9.88 -13.79
N ARG A 57 17.69 11.18 -14.08
CA ARG A 57 16.78 11.85 -15.02
C ARG A 57 17.29 11.83 -16.45
N TYR A 58 17.37 10.65 -17.06
CA TYR A 58 17.84 10.46 -18.43
C TYR A 58 17.06 9.32 -19.12
N PRO A 59 17.01 9.31 -20.47
CA PRO A 59 16.30 8.27 -21.22
C PRO A 59 17.03 6.93 -21.20
N GLY A 60 16.29 5.84 -21.44
CA GLY A 60 16.81 4.48 -21.46
C GLY A 60 16.63 3.75 -20.12
N ARG A 61 16.85 2.44 -20.17
CA ARG A 61 16.62 1.53 -19.03
C ARG A 61 17.60 1.80 -17.90
N GLN A 62 17.04 1.92 -16.71
CA GLN A 62 17.78 2.06 -15.47
C GLN A 62 17.47 0.88 -14.56
N HIS A 63 18.47 0.43 -13.83
CA HIS A 63 18.37 -0.70 -12.92
C HIS A 63 18.54 -0.21 -11.48
N PRO A 64 17.86 -0.83 -10.50
CA PRO A 64 18.08 -0.56 -9.10
C PRO A 64 19.53 -0.90 -8.72
N PRO A 65 20.07 -0.30 -7.65
CA PRO A 65 21.41 -0.61 -7.17
C PRO A 65 21.58 -2.11 -6.88
N GLN A 66 22.84 -2.58 -6.93
CA GLN A 66 23.15 -3.97 -6.64
C GLN A 66 22.57 -4.40 -5.28
N GLY A 67 21.86 -5.54 -5.26
CA GLY A 67 21.22 -6.09 -4.07
C GLY A 67 19.77 -5.64 -3.86
N TYR A 68 19.24 -4.74 -4.69
CA TYR A 68 17.83 -4.33 -4.65
C TYR A 68 17.06 -4.87 -5.85
N GLU A 69 15.80 -5.25 -5.60
CA GLU A 69 14.86 -5.73 -6.64
C GLU A 69 14.08 -4.58 -7.28
N THR A 70 14.02 -3.41 -6.63
CA THR A 70 13.24 -2.24 -7.05
C THR A 70 13.86 -0.91 -6.61
N PHE A 71 13.38 0.20 -7.17
CA PHE A 71 13.68 1.56 -6.71
C PHE A 71 12.83 1.91 -5.48
N GLY A 72 13.33 2.81 -4.63
CA GLY A 72 12.64 3.24 -3.41
C GLY A 72 11.26 3.81 -3.70
N VAL A 73 11.12 4.64 -4.73
CA VAL A 73 9.83 5.23 -5.13
C VAL A 73 8.74 4.18 -5.45
N PHE A 74 9.12 3.03 -6.01
CA PHE A 74 8.17 1.94 -6.28
C PHE A 74 7.97 1.03 -5.06
N ALA A 75 8.99 0.89 -4.20
CA ALA A 75 8.85 0.22 -2.92
C ALA A 75 7.87 0.97 -1.99
N ASP A 76 7.96 2.30 -1.95
CA ASP A 76 7.07 3.17 -1.17
C ASP A 76 5.62 3.12 -1.68
N ALA A 77 5.43 2.89 -2.98
CA ALA A 77 4.12 2.69 -3.58
C ALA A 77 3.59 1.25 -3.41
N SER A 78 4.43 0.31 -2.98
CA SER A 78 4.08 -1.11 -2.79
C SER A 78 3.57 -1.36 -1.36
N PRO A 79 2.86 -2.48 -1.11
CA PRO A 79 2.41 -2.83 0.22
C PRO A 79 3.58 -3.03 1.18
N ASP A 80 3.35 -2.67 2.43
CA ASP A 80 4.23 -2.94 3.56
C ASP A 80 4.15 -4.42 3.99
N HIS A 81 4.72 -4.76 5.15
CA HIS A 81 4.67 -6.14 5.63
C HIS A 81 3.23 -6.61 5.91
N TRP A 82 2.36 -5.73 6.43
CA TRP A 82 0.97 -6.04 6.70
C TRP A 82 0.18 -6.26 5.40
N GLY A 83 0.26 -5.34 4.45
CA GLY A 83 -0.39 -5.47 3.14
C GLY A 83 0.08 -6.72 2.39
N ARG A 84 1.39 -7.03 2.43
CA ARG A 84 1.95 -8.25 1.83
C ARG A 84 1.40 -9.51 2.50
N LEU A 85 1.31 -9.52 3.84
CA LEU A 85 0.72 -10.63 4.59
C LEU A 85 -0.75 -10.87 4.17
N LEU A 86 -1.56 -9.81 4.04
CA LEU A 86 -2.95 -9.93 3.61
C LEU A 86 -3.05 -10.55 2.21
N MET A 87 -2.22 -10.09 1.27
CA MET A 87 -2.20 -10.62 -0.09
C MET A 87 -1.71 -12.06 -0.16
N GLN A 88 -0.68 -12.41 0.60
CA GLN A 88 -0.18 -13.79 0.71
C GLN A 88 -1.24 -14.73 1.28
N ARG A 89 -1.91 -14.33 2.36
CA ARG A 89 -2.98 -15.12 2.97
C ARG A 89 -4.17 -15.33 2.04
N ARG A 90 -4.52 -14.33 1.23
CA ARG A 90 -5.51 -14.50 0.17
C ARG A 90 -5.08 -15.55 -0.85
N LEU A 91 -3.85 -15.46 -1.35
CA LEU A 91 -3.32 -16.42 -2.33
C LEU A 91 -3.34 -17.85 -1.76
N GLU A 92 -2.90 -18.04 -0.51
CA GLU A 92 -2.94 -19.36 0.15
C GLU A 92 -4.35 -19.96 0.20
N ARG A 93 -5.37 -19.13 0.50
CA ARG A 93 -6.76 -19.57 0.53
C ARG A 93 -7.28 -19.89 -0.87
N GLU A 94 -6.97 -19.06 -1.86
CA GLU A 94 -7.30 -19.32 -3.27
C GLU A 94 -6.66 -20.62 -3.77
N GLN A 95 -5.43 -20.94 -3.34
CA GLN A 95 -4.75 -22.21 -3.62
C GLN A 95 -5.45 -23.41 -2.97
N ARG A 96 -5.85 -23.30 -1.69
CA ARG A 96 -6.59 -24.36 -1.00
C ARG A 96 -7.97 -24.60 -1.63
N ALA A 97 -8.63 -23.54 -2.10
CA ALA A 97 -9.91 -23.61 -2.80
C ALA A 97 -9.78 -24.12 -4.25
N GLY A 98 -8.57 -24.24 -4.80
CA GLY A 98 -8.33 -24.65 -6.18
C GLY A 98 -8.57 -23.54 -7.22
N HIS A 99 -8.71 -22.28 -6.78
CA HIS A 99 -8.84 -21.11 -7.66
C HIS A 99 -7.48 -20.57 -8.13
N ALA A 100 -6.38 -21.00 -7.51
CA ALA A 100 -5.02 -20.65 -7.90
C ALA A 100 -4.11 -21.90 -7.95
N PRO A 101 -3.09 -21.95 -8.84
CA PRO A 101 -2.12 -23.04 -8.85
C PRO A 101 -1.35 -23.14 -7.53
N LYS A 102 -1.09 -24.36 -7.06
CA LYS A 102 -0.33 -24.62 -5.81
C LYS A 102 1.09 -24.02 -5.82
N GLN A 103 1.68 -23.85 -7.00
CA GLN A 103 3.01 -23.27 -7.19
C GLN A 103 2.97 -21.76 -7.46
N ALA A 104 1.78 -21.14 -7.50
CA ALA A 104 1.67 -19.70 -7.64
C ALA A 104 2.31 -19.01 -6.44
N ARG A 105 2.93 -17.86 -6.71
CA ARG A 105 3.54 -16.99 -5.71
C ARG A 105 3.43 -15.56 -6.20
N LEU A 106 3.40 -14.63 -5.25
CA LEU A 106 3.40 -13.20 -5.54
C LEU A 106 4.83 -12.72 -5.76
N PHE A 107 5.01 -11.93 -6.80
CA PHE A 107 6.22 -11.16 -7.09
C PHE A 107 5.99 -9.67 -6.82
N GLU A 108 7.04 -8.86 -6.89
CA GLU A 108 6.98 -7.41 -6.62
C GLU A 108 5.93 -6.69 -7.47
N SER A 109 5.74 -7.08 -8.72
CA SER A 109 4.71 -6.53 -9.61
C SER A 109 3.30 -6.88 -9.15
N ASP A 110 3.10 -8.07 -8.61
CA ASP A 110 1.80 -8.50 -8.08
C ASP A 110 1.46 -7.68 -6.82
N TYR A 111 2.45 -7.43 -5.95
CA TYR A 111 2.31 -6.55 -4.79
C TYR A 111 2.03 -5.09 -5.21
N LEU A 112 2.84 -4.53 -6.10
CA LEU A 112 2.70 -3.14 -6.54
C LEU A 112 1.32 -2.86 -7.15
N LEU A 113 0.82 -3.79 -7.98
CA LEU A 113 -0.46 -3.63 -8.67
C LEU A 113 -1.67 -4.12 -7.88
N GLY A 114 -1.45 -4.85 -6.78
CA GLY A 114 -2.52 -5.29 -5.88
C GLY A 114 -2.92 -4.25 -4.83
N VAL A 115 -2.24 -3.11 -4.78
CA VAL A 115 -2.66 -1.95 -3.97
C VAL A 115 -3.73 -1.17 -4.72
N HIS A 116 -4.84 -0.90 -4.04
CA HIS A 116 -5.92 -0.09 -4.59
C HIS A 116 -5.43 1.32 -4.93
N ASP A 117 -5.69 1.77 -6.16
CA ASP A 117 -5.15 3.01 -6.73
C ASP A 117 -5.51 4.25 -5.87
N ALA A 118 -6.71 4.29 -5.30
CA ALA A 118 -7.15 5.42 -4.47
C ALA A 118 -6.54 5.48 -3.05
N PHE A 119 -5.96 4.38 -2.55
CA PHE A 119 -5.41 4.31 -1.18
C PHE A 119 -3.89 4.23 -1.16
N ARG A 120 -3.29 4.26 -2.35
CA ARG A 120 -1.88 4.22 -2.58
C ARG A 120 -1.14 5.37 -1.86
N ALA A 121 -0.02 5.07 -1.21
CA ALA A 121 0.87 6.07 -0.67
C ALA A 121 1.67 6.74 -1.81
N GLY A 122 1.79 8.05 -1.72
CA GLY A 122 2.39 8.87 -2.78
C GLY A 122 1.39 9.20 -3.90
N ALA A 123 1.91 9.71 -5.01
CA ALA A 123 1.09 10.23 -6.10
C ALA A 123 1.47 9.60 -7.46
N LEU A 124 1.87 8.33 -7.40
CA LEU A 124 2.10 7.50 -8.58
C LEU A 124 0.88 6.64 -8.87
N ARG A 125 0.52 6.47 -10.14
CA ARG A 125 -0.56 5.59 -10.58
C ARG A 125 -0.04 4.64 -11.65
N PHE A 126 -0.61 3.44 -11.74
CA PHE A 126 -0.05 2.37 -12.57
C PHE A 126 -1.09 1.82 -13.54
N ARG A 127 -0.68 1.53 -14.79
CA ARG A 127 -1.49 0.79 -15.75
C ARG A 127 -0.71 -0.38 -16.30
N LEU A 128 -1.38 -1.53 -16.43
CA LEU A 128 -0.77 -2.67 -17.10
C LEU A 128 -0.76 -2.44 -18.61
N ASN A 129 0.42 -2.48 -19.23
CA ASN A 129 0.61 -2.25 -20.67
C ASN A 129 -0.01 -0.94 -21.19
N ASP A 130 -0.19 0.05 -20.32
CA ASP A 130 -0.87 1.32 -20.60
C ASP A 130 -2.30 1.21 -21.15
N THR A 131 -3.01 0.14 -20.80
CA THR A 131 -4.41 -0.05 -21.19
C THR A 131 -5.34 -0.08 -19.99
N GLY A 132 -6.60 0.32 -20.20
CA GLY A 132 -7.63 0.30 -19.17
C GLY A 132 -7.47 1.40 -18.10
N ALA A 133 -8.08 1.15 -16.93
CA ALA A 133 -8.00 2.04 -15.78
C ALA A 133 -6.69 1.86 -14.99
N PHE A 134 -6.41 2.79 -14.08
CA PHE A 134 -5.31 2.67 -13.13
C PHE A 134 -5.54 1.54 -12.12
N LEU A 135 -4.52 0.77 -11.78
CA LEU A 135 -4.64 -0.45 -10.98
C LEU A 135 -4.15 -0.28 -9.53
N ASP A 136 -4.72 -1.01 -8.56
CA ASP A 136 -5.95 -1.83 -8.67
C ASP A 136 -7.20 -0.92 -8.68
N ASN A 137 -8.19 -1.24 -9.54
CA ASN A 137 -9.44 -0.49 -9.75
C ASN A 137 -10.70 -1.26 -9.33
N ARG A 138 -10.60 -2.23 -8.42
CA ARG A 138 -11.77 -2.88 -7.81
C ARG A 138 -12.56 -1.89 -6.95
N HIS A 139 -13.30 -1.00 -7.61
CA HIS A 139 -14.10 0.08 -7.05
C HIS A 139 -15.28 -0.41 -6.19
N ASP A 140 -15.61 -1.69 -6.27
CA ASP A 140 -16.52 -2.38 -5.35
C ASP A 140 -15.97 -2.44 -3.91
N VAL A 141 -14.73 -2.01 -3.70
CA VAL A 141 -14.09 -1.90 -2.40
C VAL A 141 -13.63 -0.46 -2.14
N ALA A 142 -14.58 0.47 -2.01
CA ALA A 142 -14.30 1.79 -1.46
C ALA A 142 -13.64 1.65 -0.07
N ALA A 143 -12.79 2.62 0.31
CA ALA A 143 -12.22 2.61 1.66
C ALA A 143 -13.38 2.62 2.65
N PRO A 144 -13.36 1.71 3.63
CA PRO A 144 -14.45 1.58 4.56
C PRO A 144 -14.60 2.89 5.34
N PRO A 145 -15.86 3.34 5.55
CA PRO A 145 -16.12 4.53 6.33
C PRO A 145 -15.68 4.33 7.79
N PHE A 146 -15.38 5.42 8.49
CA PHE A 146 -15.03 5.46 9.92
C PHE A 146 -15.94 4.62 10.82
N VAL A 147 -17.22 4.46 10.46
CA VAL A 147 -18.19 3.67 11.22
C VAL A 147 -17.84 2.17 11.28
N GLN A 148 -17.02 1.66 10.35
CA GLN A 148 -16.58 0.27 10.30
C GLN A 148 -15.28 0.02 11.10
N LEU A 149 -14.71 1.02 11.78
CA LEU A 149 -13.46 0.86 12.55
C LEU A 149 -13.50 -0.30 13.56
N ARG A 150 -14.65 -0.50 14.23
CA ARG A 150 -14.83 -1.62 15.17
C ARG A 150 -14.74 -2.98 14.46
N GLU A 151 -15.33 -3.09 13.27
CA GLU A 151 -15.36 -4.32 12.50
C GLU A 151 -13.96 -4.62 11.93
N LEU A 152 -13.27 -3.59 11.42
CA LEU A 152 -11.88 -3.67 10.94
C LEU A 152 -10.92 -4.08 12.06
N GLU A 153 -11.01 -3.47 13.25
CA GLU A 153 -10.21 -3.85 14.42
C GLU A 153 -10.45 -5.32 14.78
N SER A 154 -11.71 -5.75 14.83
CA SER A 154 -12.07 -7.13 15.15
C SER A 154 -11.55 -8.11 14.10
N ALA A 155 -11.69 -7.81 12.82
CA ALA A 155 -11.20 -8.64 11.72
C ALA A 155 -9.67 -8.73 11.73
N SER A 156 -9.00 -7.60 11.99
CA SER A 156 -7.54 -7.53 12.12
C SER A 156 -7.03 -8.47 13.22
N LEU A 157 -7.59 -8.36 14.42
CA LEU A 157 -7.22 -9.22 15.55
C LEU A 157 -7.56 -10.69 15.28
N ALA A 158 -8.71 -10.97 14.67
CA ALA A 158 -9.12 -12.33 14.35
C ALA A 158 -8.19 -12.97 13.32
N LEU A 159 -7.78 -12.22 12.30
CA LEU A 159 -6.82 -12.66 11.29
C LEU A 159 -5.44 -12.91 11.91
N GLU A 160 -4.96 -12.02 12.79
CA GLU A 160 -3.69 -12.24 13.49
C GLU A 160 -3.70 -13.51 14.37
N ARG A 161 -4.84 -13.84 14.99
CA ARG A 161 -5.01 -15.08 15.80
C ARG A 161 -5.13 -16.35 14.97
N ASP A 162 -5.60 -16.25 13.73
CA ASP A 162 -5.69 -17.38 12.79
C ASP A 162 -4.33 -17.62 12.13
N GLU A 163 -3.33 -18.07 12.89
CA GLU A 163 -1.95 -18.26 12.42
C GLU A 163 -1.87 -19.18 11.19
N ASP A 164 -2.62 -20.28 11.20
CA ASP A 164 -2.68 -21.26 10.11
C ASP A 164 -3.51 -20.79 8.90
N ASN A 165 -4.19 -19.65 9.00
CA ASN A 165 -5.04 -19.07 7.96
C ASN A 165 -6.13 -20.06 7.48
N THR A 166 -6.77 -20.77 8.41
CA THR A 166 -7.76 -21.82 8.11
C THR A 166 -9.17 -21.50 8.62
N ALA A 167 -9.34 -20.40 9.36
CA ALA A 167 -10.65 -20.04 9.90
C ALA A 167 -11.68 -19.87 8.77
N LYS A 168 -12.90 -20.37 8.98
CA LYS A 168 -14.00 -20.28 7.99
C LYS A 168 -14.32 -18.83 7.62
N ALA A 169 -14.24 -17.92 8.58
CA ALA A 169 -14.48 -16.48 8.38
C ALA A 169 -13.27 -15.72 7.81
N GLY A 170 -12.14 -16.39 7.56
CA GLY A 170 -10.92 -15.71 7.10
C GLY A 170 -11.07 -15.00 5.75
N ASP A 171 -11.90 -15.53 4.84
CA ASP A 171 -12.18 -14.85 3.56
C ASP A 171 -12.91 -13.52 3.75
N ASP A 172 -13.79 -13.44 4.75
CA ASP A 172 -14.53 -12.23 5.07
C ASP A 172 -13.61 -11.19 5.72
N TRP A 173 -12.74 -11.61 6.66
CA TRP A 173 -11.73 -10.73 7.25
C TRP A 173 -10.77 -10.18 6.20
N LEU A 174 -10.28 -11.03 5.30
CA LEU A 174 -9.41 -10.62 4.19
C LEU A 174 -10.12 -9.67 3.23
N ARG A 175 -11.39 -9.93 2.89
CA ARG A 175 -12.18 -9.01 2.05
C ARG A 175 -12.29 -7.63 2.68
N LEU A 176 -12.49 -7.57 4.00
CA LEU A 176 -12.58 -6.31 4.74
C LEU A 176 -11.24 -5.56 4.81
N LEU A 177 -10.11 -6.28 4.90
CA LEU A 177 -8.80 -5.70 5.18
C LEU A 177 -7.94 -5.44 3.95
N ILE A 178 -8.08 -6.19 2.85
CA ILE A 178 -7.12 -6.12 1.72
C ILE A 178 -7.13 -4.77 1.01
N ALA A 179 -8.30 -4.29 0.59
CA ALA A 179 -8.37 -3.03 -0.14
C ALA A 179 -7.91 -1.84 0.71
N PRO A 180 -8.31 -1.68 1.98
CA PRO A 180 -7.83 -0.56 2.77
C PRO A 180 -6.43 -0.77 3.38
N GLY A 181 -6.03 -2.00 3.65
CA GLY A 181 -4.76 -2.35 4.33
C GLY A 181 -3.55 -2.45 3.42
N GLY A 182 -3.73 -2.34 2.09
CA GLY A 182 -2.69 -2.66 1.12
C GLY A 182 -1.58 -1.63 0.92
N SER A 183 -1.68 -0.39 1.41
CA SER A 183 -0.78 0.67 0.90
C SER A 183 0.19 1.33 1.88
N LEU A 184 0.08 1.08 3.18
CA LEU A 184 0.60 2.02 4.16
C LEU A 184 1.81 1.43 4.87
N GLY A 185 2.99 2.06 4.78
CA GLY A 185 4.27 1.58 5.35
C GLY A 185 4.23 1.13 6.82
N GLY A 186 4.91 0.03 7.17
CA GLY A 186 5.04 -0.52 8.54
C GLY A 186 4.89 -2.05 8.64
N ALA A 187 4.68 -2.56 9.86
CA ALA A 187 4.44 -4.00 10.10
C ALA A 187 3.20 -4.28 10.97
N ARG A 188 2.62 -3.24 11.58
CA ARG A 188 1.43 -3.35 12.43
C ARG A 188 0.16 -3.37 11.59
N PRO A 189 -0.91 -4.01 12.09
CA PRO A 189 -2.19 -3.97 11.41
C PRO A 189 -2.74 -2.56 11.26
N LYS A 190 -3.17 -2.24 10.04
CA LYS A 190 -3.75 -0.94 9.71
C LYS A 190 -4.66 -1.02 8.49
N ALA A 191 -5.46 0.02 8.31
CA ALA A 191 -6.35 0.18 7.17
C ALA A 191 -6.56 1.66 6.84
N SER A 192 -6.67 1.96 5.55
CA SER A 192 -7.13 3.26 5.05
C SER A 192 -8.64 3.37 5.25
N VAL A 193 -9.11 4.44 5.86
CA VAL A 193 -10.54 4.66 6.16
C VAL A 193 -10.94 6.07 5.77
N VAL A 194 -12.22 6.30 5.52
CA VAL A 194 -12.74 7.61 5.11
C VAL A 194 -13.67 8.17 6.17
N ASP A 195 -13.47 9.43 6.56
CA ASP A 195 -14.33 10.12 7.52
C ASP A 195 -15.66 10.58 6.90
N PRO A 196 -16.63 11.09 7.68
CA PRO A 196 -17.90 11.57 7.14
C PRO A 196 -17.80 12.72 6.13
N ASP A 197 -16.70 13.48 6.16
CA ASP A 197 -16.43 14.60 5.25
C ASP A 197 -15.71 14.16 3.97
N GLY A 198 -15.36 12.87 3.86
CA GLY A 198 -14.70 12.29 2.70
C GLY A 198 -13.17 12.33 2.75
N HIS A 199 -12.56 12.73 3.86
CA HIS A 199 -11.11 12.73 4.00
C HIS A 199 -10.57 11.33 4.27
N LEU A 200 -9.41 11.03 3.70
CA LEU A 200 -8.71 9.77 3.90
C LEU A 200 -7.86 9.80 5.17
N TRP A 201 -7.96 8.75 5.97
CA TRP A 201 -7.21 8.54 7.20
C TRP A 201 -6.54 7.16 7.22
N ILE A 202 -5.58 7.02 8.11
CA ILE A 202 -4.93 5.75 8.43
C ILE A 202 -5.38 5.34 9.82
N ALA A 203 -6.12 4.24 9.91
CA ALA A 203 -6.44 3.60 11.18
C ALA A 203 -5.40 2.53 11.49
N LYS A 204 -4.74 2.64 12.64
CA LYS A 204 -3.79 1.65 13.15
C LYS A 204 -4.45 0.89 14.29
N PHE A 205 -4.52 -0.43 14.14
CA PHE A 205 -5.20 -1.29 15.10
C PHE A 205 -4.20 -1.86 16.12
N PRO A 206 -4.66 -2.15 17.34
CA PRO A 206 -3.90 -2.99 18.27
C PRO A 206 -3.51 -4.32 17.61
N SER A 207 -2.31 -4.79 17.92
CA SER A 207 -1.87 -6.13 17.55
C SER A 207 -2.06 -7.12 18.70
N VAL A 208 -2.27 -8.39 18.38
CA VAL A 208 -2.22 -9.48 19.38
C VAL A 208 -0.84 -9.63 20.03
N ARG A 209 0.20 -9.05 19.42
CA ARG A 209 1.59 -9.05 19.90
C ARG A 209 1.91 -7.86 20.79
N ASP A 210 0.95 -6.99 21.07
CA ASP A 210 1.16 -5.81 21.89
C ASP A 210 1.21 -6.14 23.39
N GLU A 211 2.33 -5.83 24.03
CA GLU A 211 2.51 -5.97 25.47
C GLU A 211 1.95 -4.76 26.26
N TYR A 212 1.65 -3.66 25.57
CA TYR A 212 1.13 -2.43 26.13
C TYR A 212 0.30 -1.65 25.08
N ASP A 213 -0.38 -0.60 25.52
CA ASP A 213 -1.27 0.22 24.68
C ASP A 213 -0.49 1.14 23.71
N VAL A 214 -0.05 0.56 22.58
CA VAL A 214 0.76 1.28 21.59
C VAL A 214 -0.01 2.43 20.95
N GLY A 215 -1.29 2.25 20.61
CA GLY A 215 -2.11 3.32 20.04
C GLY A 215 -2.29 4.49 21.01
N GLY A 216 -2.43 4.21 22.30
CA GLY A 216 -2.42 5.25 23.33
C GLY A 216 -1.10 6.02 23.38
N TRP A 217 0.03 5.31 23.28
CA TRP A 217 1.35 5.95 23.24
C TRP A 217 1.60 6.75 21.96
N GLU A 218 1.11 6.32 20.80
CA GLU A 218 1.20 7.11 19.57
C GLU A 218 0.48 8.46 19.72
N LEU A 219 -0.69 8.50 20.38
CA LEU A 219 -1.38 9.75 20.69
C LEU A 219 -0.60 10.65 21.66
N VAL A 220 0.01 10.07 22.69
CA VAL A 220 0.86 10.83 23.62
C VAL A 220 2.02 11.48 22.86
N VAL A 221 2.74 10.71 22.04
CA VAL A 221 3.88 11.22 21.27
C VAL A 221 3.44 12.30 20.27
N GLN A 222 2.33 12.11 19.56
CA GLN A 222 1.82 13.11 18.62
C GLN A 222 1.36 14.39 19.32
N THR A 223 0.77 14.28 20.51
CA THR A 223 0.39 15.42 21.34
C THR A 223 1.61 16.20 21.81
N LEU A 224 2.66 15.51 22.26
CA LEU A 224 3.92 16.13 22.65
C LEU A 224 4.59 16.85 21.47
N ALA A 225 4.66 16.20 20.30
CA ALA A 225 5.20 16.80 19.09
C ALA A 225 4.45 18.09 18.70
N ARG A 226 3.12 18.09 18.79
CA ARG A 226 2.30 19.29 18.59
C ARG A 226 2.60 20.37 19.63
N GLY A 227 2.74 19.99 20.91
CA GLY A 227 3.12 20.91 21.99
C GLY A 227 4.51 21.53 21.80
N CYS A 228 5.43 20.83 21.14
CA CYS A 228 6.74 21.33 20.73
C CYS A 228 6.71 22.20 19.45
N GLY A 229 5.54 22.44 18.85
CA GLY A 229 5.41 23.22 17.62
C GLY A 229 5.82 22.47 16.34
N LEU A 230 5.96 21.15 16.39
CA LEU A 230 6.20 20.34 15.19
C LEU A 230 4.93 20.26 14.34
N ARG A 231 5.09 20.27 13.02
CA ARG A 231 4.00 19.98 12.08
C ARG A 231 3.69 18.48 12.14
N VAL A 232 2.52 18.14 12.67
CA VAL A 232 2.01 16.77 12.75
C VAL A 232 0.62 16.70 12.15
N PRO A 233 0.20 15.54 11.59
CA PRO A 233 -1.16 15.39 11.09
C PRO A 233 -2.19 15.48 12.23
N GLU A 234 -3.46 15.58 11.84
CA GLU A 234 -4.55 15.34 12.77
C GLU A 234 -4.54 13.87 13.22
N SER A 235 -4.96 13.62 14.45
CA SER A 235 -4.90 12.30 15.06
C SER A 235 -5.86 12.19 16.24
N LEU A 236 -6.39 10.99 16.45
CA LEU A 236 -7.27 10.67 17.56
C LEU A 236 -7.08 9.21 17.95
N ALA A 237 -7.25 8.86 19.22
CA ALA A 237 -7.24 7.47 19.67
C ALA A 237 -8.62 7.08 20.18
N ARG A 238 -9.08 5.88 19.85
CA ARG A 238 -10.36 5.33 20.33
C ARG A 238 -10.20 3.87 20.71
N ARG A 239 -10.91 3.46 21.75
CA ARG A 239 -11.06 2.05 22.11
C ARG A 239 -12.36 1.53 21.54
N PHE A 240 -12.31 0.33 20.95
CA PHE A 240 -13.50 -0.34 20.43
C PHE A 240 -13.82 -1.59 21.22
N ALA A 241 -13.32 -2.75 20.83
CA ALA A 241 -13.58 -4.03 21.51
C ALA A 241 -12.34 -4.54 22.26
N ASN A 242 -11.18 -3.96 22.01
CA ASN A 242 -9.90 -4.23 22.68
C ASN A 242 -9.65 -3.24 23.84
N PRO A 243 -8.96 -3.65 24.94
CA PRO A 243 -8.48 -2.73 25.97
C PRO A 243 -7.50 -1.65 25.45
N HIS A 244 -6.73 -1.95 24.40
CA HIS A 244 -5.79 -1.01 23.76
C HIS A 244 -6.49 -0.12 22.73
N HIS A 245 -5.94 1.08 22.49
CA HIS A 245 -6.50 2.02 21.54
C HIS A 245 -6.14 1.65 20.09
N SER A 246 -7.12 1.82 19.20
CA SER A 246 -6.87 2.11 17.79
C SER A 246 -6.52 3.59 17.65
N PHE A 247 -5.53 3.91 16.81
CA PHE A 247 -5.00 5.25 16.58
C PHE A 247 -5.18 5.70 15.13
#